data_AF-K1YYU3-F1
#
_entry.id   AF-K1YYU3-F1
#
_cell.length_a   1.000
_cell.length_b   1.000
_cell.length_c   1.000
_cell.angle_alpha   90.00
_cell.angle_beta   90.00
_cell.angle_gamma   90.00
#
_symmetry.space_group_name_H-M   'P 1'
#
loop_
_entity.id
_entity.type
_entity.pdbx_description
1 polymer ?
#
loop_
_entity_poly.entity_id
_entity_poly.type
_entity_poly.pdbx_seq_one_letter_code
_entity_poly.pdbx_strand_id
1 'polypeptide(L)'
;MGSLKAALKMPQTFQKMINSMPIGCLLVLMHEGNERIVLEEQRIVNEISKGLSGEDLGKHPGLHWYENRYKVSYQASKLFLAGNFTDTIEIAASWENLYLLYQKMIKVLGKHCIVMAHLSHVYSDGGSLYFTFAAPLNGLQKSEALYDLIWES
;
A
#
# COMPACT_ATOMS: atom_id res chain seq x y z
N MET A 1 10.70 19.00 2.50
CA MET A 1 9.54 19.12 3.41
C MET A 1 8.37 19.94 2.85
N GLY A 2 8.57 20.88 1.91
CA GLY A 2 7.46 21.65 1.30
C GLY A 2 6.58 20.91 0.27
N SER A 3 7.12 19.90 -0.45
CA SER A 3 6.39 19.26 -1.56
C SER A 3 5.24 18.35 -1.10
N LEU A 4 5.41 17.58 -0.03
CA LEU A 4 4.37 16.67 0.49
C LEU A 4 3.15 17.44 1.03
N LYS A 5 3.40 18.57 1.71
CA LYS A 5 2.35 19.43 2.26
C LYS A 5 1.54 20.13 1.16
N ALA A 6 2.15 20.41 0.01
CA ALA A 6 1.46 20.95 -1.16
C ALA A 6 0.64 19.87 -1.90
N ALA A 7 1.19 18.67 -2.07
CA ALA A 7 0.50 17.52 -2.66
C ALA A 7 -0.76 17.15 -1.88
N LEU A 8 -0.70 17.19 -0.55
CA LEU A 8 -1.82 16.89 0.35
C LEU A 8 -2.92 17.97 0.40
N LYS A 9 -2.69 19.16 -0.16
CA LYS A 9 -3.75 20.19 -0.33
C LYS A 9 -4.67 19.91 -1.52
N MET A 10 -4.24 19.08 -2.47
CA MET A 10 -5.02 18.66 -3.63
C MET A 10 -4.95 17.13 -3.79
N PRO A 11 -5.46 16.38 -2.80
CA PRO A 11 -5.28 14.93 -2.71
C PRO A 11 -5.78 14.22 -3.97
N GLN A 12 -6.92 14.65 -4.52
CA GLN A 12 -7.48 14.06 -5.74
C GLN A 12 -6.61 14.25 -6.98
N THR A 13 -6.01 15.43 -7.16
CA THR A 13 -5.12 15.71 -8.29
C THR A 13 -3.83 14.89 -8.17
N PHE A 14 -3.28 14.81 -6.96
CA PHE A 14 -2.07 14.04 -6.70
C PHE A 14 -2.30 12.53 -6.81
N GLN A 15 -3.42 12.01 -6.29
CA GLN A 15 -3.77 10.60 -6.42
C GLN A 15 -3.96 10.21 -7.90
N LYS A 16 -4.63 11.06 -8.70
CA LYS A 16 -4.76 10.84 -10.15
C LYS A 16 -3.40 10.79 -10.83
N MET A 17 -2.47 11.67 -10.44
CA MET A 17 -1.10 11.67 -10.96
C MET A 17 -0.39 10.35 -10.64
N ILE A 18 -0.40 9.91 -9.38
CA ILE A 18 0.20 8.62 -8.96
C ILE A 18 -0.39 7.47 -9.78
N ASN A 19 -1.72 7.40 -9.89
CA ASN A 19 -2.40 6.33 -10.61
C ASN A 19 -2.13 6.35 -12.13
N SER A 20 -1.68 7.48 -12.69
CA SER A 20 -1.32 7.63 -14.10
C SER A 20 0.16 7.37 -14.40
N MET A 21 1.00 7.27 -13.36
CA MET A 21 2.40 6.94 -13.56
C MET A 21 2.53 5.45 -13.93
N PRO A 22 3.39 5.09 -14.90
CA PRO A 22 3.62 3.71 -15.30
C PRO A 22 4.51 2.99 -14.27
N ILE A 23 4.01 2.87 -13.03
CA ILE A 23 4.71 2.22 -11.93
C ILE A 23 4.22 0.78 -11.88
N GLY A 24 5.14 -0.18 -12.00
CA GLY A 24 4.83 -1.59 -11.78
C GLY A 24 4.47 -1.87 -10.32
N CYS A 25 3.83 -3.00 -10.06
CA CYS A 25 3.64 -3.51 -8.70
C CYS A 25 4.89 -4.27 -8.24
N LEU A 26 5.33 -4.04 -7.01
CA LEU A 26 6.40 -4.82 -6.39
C LEU A 26 5.81 -6.01 -5.62
N LEU A 27 6.23 -7.22 -5.97
CA LEU A 27 5.98 -8.43 -5.19
C LEU A 27 7.23 -8.77 -4.38
N VAL A 28 7.09 -8.86 -3.06
CA VAL A 28 8.17 -9.30 -2.16
C VAL A 28 7.81 -10.67 -1.61
N LEU A 29 8.70 -11.64 -1.80
CA LEU A 29 8.55 -13.00 -1.29
C LEU A 29 9.75 -13.37 -0.42
N MET A 30 9.48 -14.06 0.67
CA MET A 30 10.48 -14.59 1.58
C MET A 30 10.13 -16.04 1.88
N HIS A 31 11.11 -16.92 1.71
CA HIS A 31 10.98 -18.35 1.93
C HIS A 31 11.92 -18.73 3.07
N GLU A 32 11.38 -19.34 4.13
CA GLU A 32 12.13 -19.80 5.30
C GLU A 32 11.75 -21.25 5.58
N GLY A 33 12.75 -22.11 5.79
CA GLY A 33 12.52 -23.51 6.10
C GLY A 33 13.64 -24.42 5.63
N ASN A 34 13.29 -25.67 5.30
CA ASN A 34 14.24 -26.64 4.76
C ASN A 34 14.80 -26.16 3.42
N GLU A 35 16.11 -26.18 3.27
CA GLU A 35 16.81 -25.70 2.08
C GLU A 35 16.27 -26.30 0.78
N ARG A 36 15.98 -27.62 0.75
CA ARG A 36 15.45 -28.29 -0.44
C ARG A 36 14.06 -27.78 -0.82
N ILE A 37 13.22 -27.49 0.16
CA ILE A 37 11.87 -26.96 -0.07
C ILE A 37 11.97 -25.52 -0.57
N VAL A 38 12.76 -24.69 0.10
CA VAL A 38 12.96 -23.27 -0.26
C VAL A 38 13.47 -23.13 -1.70
N LEU A 39 14.44 -23.95 -2.11
CA LEU A 39 14.98 -23.91 -3.47
C LEU A 39 13.93 -24.27 -4.53
N GLU A 40 13.09 -25.28 -4.27
CA GLU A 40 12.01 -25.66 -5.19
C GLU A 40 10.89 -24.62 -5.25
N GLU A 41 10.49 -24.06 -4.10
CA GLU A 41 9.50 -22.98 -4.05
C GLU A 41 9.97 -21.75 -4.84
N GLN A 42 11.23 -21.32 -4.64
CA GLN A 42 11.82 -20.20 -5.38
C GLN A 42 11.84 -20.46 -6.89
N ARG A 43 12.16 -21.69 -7.31
CA ARG A 43 12.14 -22.07 -8.73
C ARG A 43 10.74 -21.93 -9.32
N ILE A 44 9.74 -22.52 -8.67
CA ILE A 44 8.34 -22.50 -9.14
C ILE A 44 7.78 -21.07 -9.19
N VAL A 45 7.99 -20.30 -8.13
CA VAL A 45 7.57 -18.89 -8.04
C VAL A 45 8.19 -18.05 -9.17
N ASN A 46 9.49 -18.24 -9.44
CA ASN A 46 10.17 -17.51 -10.50
C ASN A 46 9.66 -17.87 -11.89
N GLU A 47 9.36 -19.15 -12.14
CA GLU A 47 8.75 -19.61 -13.39
C GLU A 47 7.36 -18.98 -13.61
N ILE A 48 6.50 -19.00 -12.58
CA ILE A 48 5.17 -18.40 -12.64
C ILE A 48 5.28 -16.89 -12.86
N SER A 49 6.13 -16.21 -12.09
CA SER A 49 6.29 -14.75 -12.15
C SER A 49 6.76 -14.31 -13.54
N LYS A 50 7.76 -14.97 -14.12
CA LYS A 50 8.23 -14.69 -15.49
C LYS A 50 7.16 -14.96 -16.54
N GLY A 51 6.38 -16.02 -16.38
CA GLY A 51 5.24 -16.32 -17.25
C GLY A 51 4.15 -15.23 -17.24
N LEU A 52 4.05 -14.47 -16.15
CA LEU A 52 3.14 -13.33 -15.98
C LEU A 52 3.81 -11.97 -16.26
N SER A 53 4.92 -11.94 -17.00
CA SER A 53 5.71 -10.73 -17.31
C SER A 53 6.35 -10.05 -16.10
N GLY A 54 6.53 -10.78 -15.00
CA GLY A 54 7.29 -10.31 -13.84
C GLY A 54 8.79 -10.26 -14.10
N GLU A 55 9.44 -9.23 -13.57
CA GLU A 55 10.89 -9.06 -13.59
C GLU A 55 11.49 -9.48 -12.25
N ASP A 56 12.54 -10.31 -12.29
CA ASP A 56 13.31 -10.67 -11.09
C ASP A 56 14.28 -9.54 -10.75
N LEU A 57 13.98 -8.80 -9.69
CA LEU A 57 14.79 -7.69 -9.17
C LEU A 57 15.90 -8.15 -8.21
N GLY A 58 16.10 -9.46 -8.06
CA GLY A 58 17.02 -10.08 -7.12
C GLY A 58 16.58 -9.94 -5.66
N LYS A 59 17.48 -10.31 -4.74
CA LYS A 59 17.18 -10.38 -3.30
C LYS A 59 17.04 -9.03 -2.59
N HIS A 60 17.56 -7.94 -3.18
CA HIS A 60 17.72 -6.67 -2.46
C HIS A 60 16.40 -6.04 -2.02
N PRO A 61 15.34 -5.96 -2.85
CA PRO A 61 14.05 -5.44 -2.40
C PRO A 61 13.46 -6.20 -1.21
N GLY A 62 13.58 -7.54 -1.20
CA GLY A 62 13.11 -8.37 -0.10
C GLY A 62 13.90 -8.17 1.19
N LEU A 63 15.23 -8.08 1.10
CA LEU A 63 16.08 -7.76 2.26
C LEU A 63 15.79 -6.36 2.82
N HIS A 64 15.64 -5.38 1.93
CA HIS A 64 15.27 -4.03 2.33
C HIS A 64 13.92 -4.01 3.06
N TRP A 65 12.90 -4.69 2.51
CA TRP A 65 11.61 -4.81 3.18
C TRP A 65 11.76 -5.45 4.56
N TYR A 66 12.50 -6.56 4.65
CA TYR A 66 12.72 -7.28 5.90
C TYR A 66 13.35 -6.39 6.98
N GLU A 67 14.42 -5.67 6.66
CA GLU A 67 15.10 -4.76 7.60
C GLU A 67 14.25 -3.56 8.04
N ASN A 68 13.25 -3.18 7.24
CA ASN A 68 12.45 -1.97 7.47
C ASN A 68 11.01 -2.23 7.90
N ARG A 69 10.53 -3.49 7.93
CA ARG A 69 9.13 -3.86 8.19
C ARG A 69 8.55 -3.33 9.51
N TYR A 70 9.39 -3.10 10.51
CA TYR A 70 8.97 -2.55 11.81
C TYR A 70 9.05 -1.02 11.92
N LYS A 71 9.51 -0.32 10.86
CA LYS A 71 9.69 1.14 10.89
C LYS A 71 8.41 1.92 10.57
N VAL A 72 7.28 1.26 10.32
CA VAL A 72 6.00 1.89 9.94
C VAL A 72 5.56 2.93 10.97
N SER A 73 5.61 2.62 12.27
CA SER A 73 5.24 3.57 13.32
C SER A 73 6.14 4.82 13.34
N TYR A 74 7.42 4.68 13.01
CA TYR A 74 8.34 5.81 12.91
C TYR A 74 8.04 6.68 11.68
N GLN A 75 7.58 6.08 10.58
CA GLN A 75 7.12 6.81 9.40
C GLN A 75 5.83 7.59 9.68
N ALA A 76 4.89 7.00 10.43
CA ALA A 76 3.68 7.69 10.87
C ALA A 76 4.01 8.95 11.68
N SER A 77 4.89 8.86 12.69
CA SER A 77 5.33 10.02 13.47
C SER A 77 5.95 11.13 12.60
N LYS A 78 6.70 10.77 11.55
CA LYS A 78 7.25 11.76 10.60
C LYS A 78 6.16 12.48 9.80
N LEU A 79 5.09 11.79 9.43
CA LEU A 79 3.94 12.40 8.75
C LEU A 79 3.23 13.42 9.66
N PHE A 80 3.03 13.06 10.94
CA PHE A 80 2.51 13.95 11.97
C PHE A 80 3.36 15.20 12.16
N LEU A 81 4.68 15.04 12.32
CA LEU A 81 5.61 16.17 12.42
C LEU A 81 5.65 17.03 11.14
N ALA A 82 5.34 16.46 9.98
CA ALA A 82 5.20 17.20 8.72
C ALA A 82 3.84 17.91 8.56
N GLY A 83 2.95 17.82 9.55
CA GLY A 83 1.64 18.45 9.57
C GLY A 83 0.56 17.67 8.83
N ASN A 84 0.61 16.34 8.87
CA ASN A 84 -0.36 15.44 8.24
C ASN A 84 -0.72 14.30 9.21
N PHE A 85 -1.92 13.76 9.13
CA PHE A 85 -2.25 12.50 9.81
C PHE A 85 -2.19 11.34 8.83
N THR A 86 -2.08 10.14 9.36
CA THR A 86 -2.11 8.90 8.58
C THR A 86 -2.84 7.84 9.38
N ASP A 87 -3.50 6.93 8.69
CA ASP A 87 -4.14 5.77 9.27
C ASP A 87 -4.25 4.65 8.22
N THR A 88 -4.78 3.51 8.64
CA THR A 88 -4.85 2.30 7.82
C THR A 88 -6.23 1.64 7.88
N ILE A 89 -6.62 1.04 6.76
CA ILE A 89 -7.86 0.27 6.60
C ILE A 89 -7.48 -1.08 6.03
N GLU A 90 -7.90 -2.17 6.66
CA GLU A 90 -7.69 -3.53 6.15
C GLU A 90 -9.03 -4.19 5.83
N ILE A 91 -9.16 -4.75 4.63
CA ILE A 91 -10.39 -5.40 4.17
C ILE A 91 -10.04 -6.66 3.39
N ALA A 92 -10.62 -7.79 3.80
CA ALA A 92 -10.57 -9.04 3.06
C ALA A 92 -11.75 -9.18 2.09
N ALA A 93 -11.47 -9.74 0.91
CA ALA A 93 -12.49 -10.02 -0.10
C ALA A 93 -12.14 -11.28 -0.91
N SER A 94 -13.16 -11.89 -1.51
CA SER A 94 -12.99 -13.00 -2.45
C SER A 94 -12.23 -12.56 -3.71
N TRP A 95 -11.59 -13.50 -4.42
CA TRP A 95 -10.82 -13.20 -5.63
C TRP A 95 -11.63 -12.43 -6.70
N GLU A 96 -12.89 -12.79 -6.88
CA GLU A 96 -13.82 -12.12 -7.80
C GLU A 96 -14.04 -10.63 -7.46
N ASN A 97 -13.95 -10.26 -6.18
CA ASN A 97 -14.26 -8.92 -5.69
C ASN A 97 -13.01 -8.11 -5.34
N LEU A 98 -11.85 -8.75 -5.16
CA LEU A 98 -10.64 -8.12 -4.62
C LEU A 98 -10.17 -6.94 -5.47
N TYR A 99 -10.11 -7.10 -6.79
CA TYR A 99 -9.70 -6.02 -7.68
C TYR A 99 -10.74 -4.87 -7.74
N LEU A 100 -12.02 -5.21 -7.73
CA LEU A 100 -13.10 -4.21 -7.68
C LEU A 100 -13.07 -3.42 -6.37
N LEU A 101 -12.82 -4.08 -5.25
CA LEU A 101 -12.63 -3.47 -3.93
C LEU A 101 -11.46 -2.49 -3.98
N TYR A 102 -10.29 -2.91 -4.46
CA TYR A 102 -9.13 -2.03 -4.66
C TYR A 102 -9.49 -0.78 -5.45
N GLN A 103 -10.09 -0.94 -6.64
CA GLN A 103 -10.45 0.19 -7.50
C GLN A 103 -11.45 1.15 -6.82
N LYS A 104 -12.46 0.62 -6.13
CA LYS A 104 -13.46 1.42 -5.43
C LYS A 104 -12.83 2.21 -4.28
N MET A 105 -12.04 1.55 -3.44
CA MET A 105 -11.36 2.18 -2.30
C MET A 105 -10.41 3.29 -2.76
N ILE A 106 -9.55 3.05 -3.76
CA ILE A 106 -8.67 4.08 -4.32
C ILE A 106 -9.46 5.27 -4.88
N LYS A 107 -10.58 5.01 -5.57
CA LYS A 107 -11.43 6.06 -6.15
C LYS A 107 -12.14 6.90 -5.09
N VAL A 108 -12.64 6.27 -4.04
CA VAL A 108 -13.43 6.90 -2.99
C VAL A 108 -12.52 7.68 -2.04
N LEU A 109 -11.55 7.02 -1.42
CA LEU A 109 -10.59 7.63 -0.49
C LEU A 109 -9.73 8.69 -1.18
N GLY A 110 -9.32 8.44 -2.43
CA GLY A 110 -8.50 9.36 -3.22
C GLY A 110 -9.11 10.74 -3.46
N LYS A 111 -10.40 10.96 -3.19
CA LYS A 111 -11.02 12.30 -3.20
C LYS A 111 -10.60 13.16 -2.01
N HIS A 112 -10.28 12.53 -0.89
CA HIS A 112 -10.10 13.17 0.41
C HIS A 112 -8.67 13.08 0.93
N CYS A 113 -7.94 12.02 0.57
CA CYS A 113 -6.59 11.75 1.03
C CYS A 113 -5.72 11.17 -0.09
N ILE A 114 -4.40 11.11 0.15
CA ILE A 114 -3.52 10.24 -0.63
C ILE A 114 -3.65 8.84 -0.06
N VAL A 115 -3.88 7.84 -0.91
CA VAL A 115 -4.07 6.46 -0.52
C VAL A 115 -3.17 5.53 -1.35
N MET A 116 -2.55 4.59 -0.67
CA MET A 116 -1.81 3.48 -1.26
C MET A 116 -2.38 2.16 -0.71
N ALA A 117 -2.14 1.05 -1.41
CA ALA A 117 -2.55 -0.26 -0.95
C ALA A 117 -1.50 -1.31 -1.25
N HIS A 118 -1.49 -2.38 -0.46
CA HIS A 118 -0.81 -3.62 -0.78
C HIS A 118 -1.68 -4.83 -0.41
N LEU A 119 -1.47 -5.94 -1.10
CA LEU A 119 -2.06 -7.23 -0.73
C LEU A 119 -1.24 -7.79 0.42
N SER A 120 -1.80 -7.80 1.64
CA SER A 120 -1.09 -8.23 2.85
C SER A 120 -1.12 -9.75 3.03
N HIS A 121 -2.25 -10.37 2.69
CA HIS A 121 -2.47 -11.81 2.87
C HIS A 121 -3.21 -12.42 1.68
N VAL A 122 -2.92 -13.69 1.44
CA VAL A 122 -3.49 -14.51 0.37
C VAL A 122 -4.12 -15.75 1.02
N TYR A 123 -5.36 -16.06 0.64
CA TYR A 123 -6.14 -17.21 1.07
C TYR A 123 -6.53 -18.06 -0.14
N SER A 124 -7.13 -19.22 0.10
CA SER A 124 -7.59 -20.09 -1.00
C SER A 124 -8.67 -19.43 -1.87
N ASP A 125 -9.56 -18.65 -1.26
CA ASP A 125 -10.75 -18.06 -1.89
C ASP A 125 -10.70 -16.52 -1.99
N GLY A 126 -9.63 -15.89 -1.52
CA GLY A 126 -9.50 -14.43 -1.57
C GLY A 126 -8.19 -13.90 -1.01
N GLY A 127 -8.19 -12.62 -0.66
CA GLY A 127 -7.02 -11.95 -0.09
C GLY A 127 -7.41 -10.75 0.77
N SER A 128 -6.44 -10.24 1.54
CA SER A 128 -6.60 -9.04 2.37
C SER A 128 -5.85 -7.85 1.79
N LEU A 129 -6.57 -6.78 1.48
CA LEU A 129 -5.99 -5.52 1.04
C LEU A 129 -5.80 -4.59 2.24
N TYR A 130 -4.58 -4.08 2.36
CA TYR A 130 -4.20 -3.12 3.39
C TYR A 130 -3.96 -1.75 2.76
N PHE A 131 -4.85 -0.81 3.06
CA PHE A 131 -4.80 0.56 2.61
C PHE A 131 -4.10 1.42 3.65
N THR A 132 -3.15 2.25 3.22
CA THR A 132 -2.57 3.32 4.04
C THR A 132 -2.95 4.64 3.41
N PHE A 133 -3.50 5.56 4.21
CA PHE A 133 -3.84 6.89 3.74
C PHE A 133 -3.19 7.99 4.57
N ALA A 134 -3.02 9.16 3.95
CA ALA A 134 -2.53 10.36 4.61
C ALA A 134 -3.27 11.62 4.13
N ALA A 135 -3.51 12.54 5.05
CA ALA A 135 -4.25 13.78 4.83
C ALA A 135 -3.69 14.92 5.69
N PRO A 136 -3.85 16.19 5.29
CA PRO A 136 -3.24 17.32 5.99
C PRO A 136 -3.93 17.59 7.34
N LEU A 137 -3.14 17.99 8.35
CA LEU A 137 -3.67 18.56 9.59
C LEU A 137 -3.98 20.05 9.40
N ASN A 138 -5.19 20.47 9.77
CA ASN A 138 -5.65 21.85 9.63
C ASN A 138 -6.49 22.33 10.83
N GLY A 139 -5.90 22.26 12.02
CA GLY A 139 -6.61 22.50 13.29
C GLY A 139 -7.46 21.29 13.67
N LEU A 140 -7.72 21.12 14.97
CA LEU A 140 -8.28 19.89 15.52
C LEU A 140 -9.64 19.53 14.88
N GLN A 141 -10.63 20.41 14.99
CA GLN A 141 -12.00 20.11 14.53
C GLN A 141 -12.09 19.80 13.04
N LYS A 142 -11.33 20.53 12.19
CA LYS A 142 -11.33 20.27 10.74
C LYS A 142 -10.60 18.99 10.39
N SER A 143 -9.56 18.62 11.15
CA SER A 143 -8.81 17.40 10.92
C SER A 143 -9.63 16.18 11.34
N GLU A 144 -10.33 16.25 12.48
CA GLU A 144 -11.27 15.23 12.93
C GLU A 144 -12.42 15.05 11.93
N ALA A 145 -13.08 16.13 11.51
CA ALA A 145 -14.15 16.05 10.52
C ALA A 145 -13.69 15.46 9.18
N LEU A 146 -12.45 15.72 8.75
CA LEU A 146 -11.87 15.11 7.55
C LEU A 146 -11.56 13.62 7.78
N TYR A 147 -11.05 13.27 8.95
CA TYR A 147 -10.77 11.87 9.32
C TYR A 147 -12.07 11.05 9.31
N ASP A 148 -13.13 11.55 9.95
CA ASP A 148 -14.45 10.88 9.99
C ASP A 148 -15.02 10.75 8.58
N LEU A 149 -14.95 11.82 7.77
CA LEU A 149 -15.38 11.78 6.37
C LEU A 149 -14.64 10.69 5.57
N ILE A 150 -13.34 10.49 5.78
CA ILE A 150 -12.57 9.44 5.10
C ILE A 150 -13.08 8.04 5.49
N TRP A 151 -13.39 7.82 6.77
CA TRP A 151 -13.89 6.54 7.27
C TRP A 151 -15.35 6.25 6.88
N GLU A 152 -16.16 7.29 6.69
CA GLU A 152 -17.57 7.17 6.31
C GLU A 152 -17.80 7.11 4.77
N SER A 153 -16.75 7.28 3.97
CA SER A 153 -16.81 7.34 2.50
C SER A 153 -17.02 5.98 1.83
#